data_AF-A0A2V6K7S9-F1
#
_entry.id   AF-A0A2V6K7S9-F1
#
_cell.length_a   1.000
_cell.length_b   1.000
_cell.length_c   1.000
_cell.angle_alpha   90.00
_cell.angle_beta   90.00
_cell.angle_gamma   90.00
#
_symmetry.space_group_name_H-M   'P 1'
#
loop_
_entity.id
_entity.type
_entity.pdbx_description
1 polymer ?
#
loop_
_entity_poly.entity_id
_entity_poly.type
_entity_poly.pdbx_seq_one_letter_code
_entity_poly.pdbx_strand_id
1 'polypeptide(L)'
;MTFTRNVVGLWIVLWLFALSSAAQAQTLAPAPEATPSASPEEETIIPTFETQKLARTYILDVPAPRGQITDRNGAPLAQNRLSYNLVINFPTPLDFSDVQALSYTREKIDAAAKSIGRRFRISDETILRHYRNRGIMPFEIAQNLSQQEYENIKGALPAGMMVRPIYVRIYPNGKIAGQIVGYTGKTGRNPDGVVDNHETLWPETEGREGLEQTFNEMLTGKHGEYKLTFDKDDRKTSEKLITPPEPGYNV
;
A
#
# COMPACT_ATOMS: atom_id res chain seq x y z
N MET A 1 31.13 29.45 -80.04
CA MET A 1 31.22 30.91 -79.89
C MET A 1 30.31 31.35 -78.75
N THR A 2 30.93 31.65 -77.61
CA THR A 2 30.67 32.72 -76.61
C THR A 2 29.26 33.28 -76.32
N PHE A 3 28.99 33.31 -74.99
CA PHE A 3 28.26 34.29 -74.16
C PHE A 3 26.73 34.36 -74.32
N THR A 4 25.91 34.41 -73.25
CA THR A 4 25.98 35.28 -72.06
C THR A 4 25.17 34.71 -70.89
N ARG A 5 25.64 34.97 -69.65
CA ARG A 5 24.93 34.84 -68.36
C ARG A 5 23.62 35.65 -68.33
N ASN A 6 22.64 35.20 -67.54
CA ASN A 6 22.12 36.04 -66.45
C ASN A 6 21.29 35.25 -65.42
N VAL A 7 21.48 35.67 -64.18
CA VAL A 7 20.98 35.13 -62.92
C VAL A 7 19.75 35.93 -62.50
N VAL A 8 18.67 35.24 -62.11
CA VAL A 8 17.57 35.78 -61.29
C VAL A 8 17.11 34.58 -60.45
N GLY A 9 17.16 34.54 -59.12
CA GLY A 9 16.94 35.60 -58.14
C GLY A 9 15.83 35.08 -57.22
N LEU A 10 16.21 34.21 -56.27
CA LEU A 10 15.33 33.53 -55.32
C LEU A 10 14.84 34.54 -54.25
N TRP A 11 13.57 34.90 -54.28
CA TRP A 11 12.94 35.71 -53.23
C TRP A 11 12.07 34.81 -52.35
N ILE A 12 12.65 34.35 -51.24
CA ILE A 12 11.90 33.75 -50.13
C ILE A 12 11.58 34.89 -49.16
N VAL A 13 10.28 35.14 -48.99
CA VAL A 13 9.74 36.16 -48.09
C VAL A 13 9.96 35.69 -46.64
N LEU A 14 10.88 36.35 -45.94
CA LEU A 14 11.17 36.15 -44.53
C LEU A 14 10.14 36.94 -43.69
N TRP A 15 9.16 36.27 -43.09
CA TRP A 15 8.28 36.90 -42.10
C TRP A 15 9.03 37.00 -40.77
N LEU A 16 9.55 38.19 -40.46
CA LEU A 16 9.95 38.57 -39.11
C LEU A 16 8.69 38.72 -38.25
N PHE A 17 8.37 37.71 -37.44
CA PHE A 17 7.52 37.91 -36.27
C PHE A 17 8.37 38.56 -35.17
N ALA A 18 8.22 39.87 -35.00
CA ALA A 18 8.68 40.59 -33.82
C ALA A 18 7.82 40.15 -32.62
N LEU A 19 8.30 39.16 -31.86
CA LEU A 19 7.76 38.86 -30.54
C LEU A 19 8.14 40.01 -29.59
N SER A 20 7.19 40.92 -29.39
CA SER A 20 7.24 41.88 -28.31
C SER A 20 7.27 41.12 -26.99
N SER A 21 8.38 41.25 -26.26
CA SER A 21 8.53 40.78 -24.88
C SER A 21 7.62 41.62 -23.98
N ALA A 22 6.36 41.25 -23.87
CA ALA A 22 5.54 41.63 -22.73
C ALA A 22 6.07 40.85 -21.53
N ALA A 23 6.82 41.52 -20.67
CA ALA A 23 7.13 41.04 -19.33
C ALA A 23 5.81 40.99 -18.55
N GLN A 24 5.07 39.89 -18.64
CA GLN A 24 4.08 39.56 -17.64
C GLN A 24 4.83 39.32 -16.33
N ALA A 25 4.86 40.33 -15.47
CA ALA A 25 5.08 40.11 -14.05
C ALA A 25 4.02 39.08 -13.62
N GLN A 26 4.46 37.86 -13.29
CA GLN A 26 3.62 36.91 -12.57
C GLN A 26 3.29 37.55 -11.23
N THR A 27 2.12 38.17 -11.14
CA THR A 27 1.47 38.41 -9.87
C THR A 27 1.28 37.04 -9.23
N LEU A 28 2.07 36.76 -8.19
CA LEU A 28 1.91 35.62 -7.31
C LEU A 28 0.42 35.51 -6.96
N ALA A 29 -0.19 34.37 -7.31
CA ALA A 29 -1.52 34.05 -6.82
C ALA A 29 -1.48 34.12 -5.28
N PRO A 30 -2.49 34.71 -4.62
CA PRO A 30 -2.55 34.67 -3.16
C PRO A 30 -2.53 33.21 -2.72
N ALA A 31 -1.70 32.91 -1.73
CA ALA A 31 -1.63 31.60 -1.10
C ALA A 31 -3.06 31.17 -0.70
N PRO A 32 -3.43 29.89 -0.89
CA PRO A 32 -4.71 29.42 -0.39
C PRO A 32 -4.74 29.69 1.11
N GLU A 33 -5.74 30.47 1.54
CA GLU A 33 -6.01 30.70 2.96
C GLU A 33 -6.09 29.34 3.65
N ALA A 34 -5.37 29.21 4.76
CA ALA A 34 -5.36 28.02 5.57
C ALA A 34 -6.79 27.72 6.02
N THR A 35 -7.42 26.73 5.40
CA THR A 35 -8.63 26.10 5.92
C THR A 35 -8.30 25.64 7.34
N PRO A 36 -9.05 26.05 8.38
CA PRO A 36 -8.77 25.59 9.72
C PRO A 36 -8.83 24.07 9.71
N SER A 37 -7.69 23.48 10.11
CA SER A 37 -7.51 22.05 10.28
C SER A 37 -8.72 21.53 11.07
N ALA A 38 -9.51 20.64 10.46
CA ALA A 38 -10.52 19.92 11.18
C ALA A 38 -9.82 19.22 12.33
N SER A 39 -10.13 19.65 13.55
CA SER A 39 -9.74 19.00 14.79
C SER A 39 -9.99 17.50 14.63
N PRO A 40 -9.09 16.62 15.10
CA PRO A 40 -9.43 15.21 15.18
C PRO A 40 -10.72 15.13 15.99
N GLU A 41 -11.74 14.47 15.46
CA GLU A 41 -12.93 14.13 16.23
C GLU A 41 -12.44 13.36 17.44
N GLU A 42 -12.33 14.05 18.57
CA GLU A 42 -12.12 13.44 19.87
C GLU A 42 -13.38 12.63 20.13
N GLU A 43 -13.36 11.36 19.71
CA GLU A 43 -14.20 10.34 20.32
C GLU A 43 -14.11 10.57 21.82
N THR A 44 -15.24 10.89 22.43
CA THR A 44 -15.32 11.20 23.84
C THR A 44 -15.07 9.89 24.58
N ILE A 45 -13.80 9.57 24.80
CA ILE A 45 -13.39 8.42 25.61
C ILE A 45 -13.84 8.78 27.02
N ILE A 46 -14.97 8.23 27.44
CA ILE A 46 -15.41 8.34 28.82
C ILE A 46 -14.30 7.66 29.64
N PRO A 47 -13.51 8.40 30.44
CA PRO A 47 -12.40 7.81 31.17
C PRO A 47 -13.01 6.93 32.26
N THR A 48 -13.11 5.64 31.98
CA THR A 48 -13.34 4.63 33.01
C THR A 48 -12.01 4.50 33.75
N PHE A 49 -11.93 5.08 34.95
CA PHE A 49 -10.76 5.00 35.84
C PHE A 49 -10.47 3.56 36.30
N GLU A 50 -11.35 2.60 36.02
CA GLU A 50 -11.07 1.19 36.21
C GLU A 50 -10.19 0.65 35.08
N THR A 51 -8.95 0.29 35.43
CA THR A 51 -8.14 -0.59 34.59
C THR A 51 -8.95 -1.87 34.34
N GLN A 52 -9.43 -2.09 33.12
CA GLN A 52 -10.10 -3.33 32.75
C GLN A 52 -9.11 -4.48 32.88
N LYS A 53 -9.16 -5.20 34.01
CA LYS A 53 -8.23 -6.31 34.34
C LYS A 53 -8.25 -7.49 33.35
N LEU A 54 -9.23 -7.54 32.45
CA LEU A 54 -9.43 -8.63 31.49
C LEU A 54 -9.25 -8.18 30.03
N ALA A 55 -8.71 -6.98 29.78
CA ALA A 55 -8.49 -6.51 28.41
C ALA A 55 -7.39 -7.33 27.72
N ARG A 56 -7.74 -8.03 26.65
CA ARG A 56 -6.78 -8.75 25.80
C ARG A 56 -6.13 -7.77 24.83
N THR A 57 -4.81 -7.80 24.74
CA THR A 57 -4.05 -6.92 23.84
C THR A 57 -3.17 -7.75 22.91
N TYR A 58 -3.17 -7.39 21.63
CA TYR A 58 -2.20 -7.87 20.66
C TYR A 58 -1.32 -6.71 20.20
N ILE A 59 -0.01 -6.93 20.16
CA ILE A 59 0.94 -6.05 19.50
C ILE A 59 1.38 -6.78 18.23
N LEU A 60 1.18 -6.15 17.08
CA LEU A 60 1.46 -6.72 15.77
C LEU A 60 2.48 -5.86 15.05
N ASP A 61 3.33 -6.50 14.27
CA ASP A 61 4.40 -5.81 13.57
C ASP A 61 3.91 -5.29 12.21
N VAL A 62 4.31 -4.06 11.89
CA VAL A 62 4.04 -3.40 10.61
C VAL A 62 5.31 -3.44 9.78
N PRO A 63 5.42 -4.28 8.75
CA PRO A 63 6.61 -4.34 7.91
C PRO A 63 6.97 -2.98 7.31
N ALA A 64 8.26 -2.65 7.36
CA ALA A 64 8.77 -1.39 6.86
C ALA A 64 8.92 -1.35 5.34
N PRO A 65 8.80 -0.17 4.72
CA PRO A 65 9.22 0.01 3.33
C PRO A 65 10.74 -0.17 3.21
N ARG A 66 11.16 -1.03 2.28
CA ARG A 66 12.59 -1.28 2.04
C ARG A 66 13.29 -0.04 1.49
N GLY A 67 14.58 0.14 1.75
CA GLY A 67 15.40 1.18 1.12
C GLY A 67 15.47 1.05 -0.40
N GLN A 68 15.75 2.13 -1.12
CA GLN A 68 15.90 2.11 -2.58
C GLN A 68 17.29 1.61 -2.97
N ILE A 69 17.39 0.91 -4.10
CA ILE A 69 18.67 0.65 -4.76
C ILE A 69 18.78 1.62 -5.93
N THR A 70 19.85 2.39 -6.00
CA THR A 70 20.08 3.43 -6.99
C THR A 70 21.36 3.20 -7.78
N ASP A 71 21.43 3.75 -8.98
CA ASP A 71 22.68 3.82 -9.74
C ASP A 71 23.58 4.96 -9.21
N ARG A 72 24.78 5.09 -9.78
CA ARG A 72 25.74 6.15 -9.44
C ARG A 72 25.22 7.59 -9.62
N ASN A 73 24.12 7.78 -10.34
CA ASN A 73 23.49 9.08 -10.61
C ASN A 73 22.18 9.25 -9.80
N GLY A 74 21.83 8.31 -8.93
CA GLY A 74 20.60 8.33 -8.14
C GLY A 74 19.36 7.80 -8.86
N ALA A 75 19.48 7.24 -10.06
CA ALA A 75 18.35 6.66 -10.77
C ALA A 75 17.95 5.32 -10.11
N PRO A 76 16.65 5.07 -9.84
CA PRO A 76 16.23 3.89 -9.11
C PRO A 76 16.36 2.61 -9.94
N LEU A 77 17.10 1.65 -9.41
CA LEU A 77 17.21 0.28 -9.93
C LEU A 77 16.20 -0.64 -9.25
N ALA A 78 15.93 -0.43 -7.96
CA ALA A 78 14.86 -1.07 -7.21
C ALA A 78 14.21 -0.07 -6.26
N GLN A 79 12.88 -0.03 -6.24
CA GLN A 79 12.11 0.89 -5.40
C GLN A 79 10.82 0.23 -4.92
N ASN A 80 10.13 0.86 -3.97
CA ASN A 80 8.81 0.42 -3.57
C ASN A 80 7.74 1.14 -4.37
N ARG A 81 6.62 0.47 -4.58
CA ARG A 81 5.37 1.06 -5.07
C ARG A 81 4.28 0.75 -4.07
N LEU A 82 3.40 1.73 -3.87
CA LEU A 82 2.17 1.49 -3.12
C LEU A 82 1.27 0.53 -3.90
N SER A 83 0.86 -0.53 -3.26
CA SER A 83 -0.08 -1.52 -3.76
C SER A 83 -1.20 -1.69 -2.76
N TYR A 84 -2.34 -2.18 -3.24
CA TYR A 84 -3.55 -2.27 -2.47
C TYR A 84 -4.04 -3.71 -2.45
N ASN A 85 -4.30 -4.24 -1.27
CA ASN A 85 -4.86 -5.57 -1.07
C ASN A 85 -6.30 -5.44 -0.57
N LEU A 86 -7.19 -6.29 -1.07
CA LEU A 86 -8.57 -6.36 -0.64
C LEU A 86 -8.70 -7.40 0.46
N VAL A 87 -9.24 -6.99 1.61
CA VAL A 87 -9.36 -7.84 2.79
C VAL A 87 -10.77 -7.76 3.39
N ILE A 88 -11.14 -8.79 4.15
CA ILE A 88 -12.38 -8.91 4.91
C ILE A 88 -12.03 -8.91 6.40
N ASN A 89 -12.65 -8.01 7.16
CA ASN A 89 -12.60 -8.00 8.61
C ASN A 89 -13.87 -8.68 9.15
N PHE A 90 -13.69 -9.61 10.07
CA PHE A 90 -14.81 -10.19 10.80
C PHE A 90 -15.26 -9.25 11.91
N PRO A 91 -16.58 -9.16 12.18
CA PRO A 91 -17.06 -8.41 13.33
C PRO A 91 -16.62 -9.08 14.63
N THR A 92 -16.40 -8.26 15.66
CA THR A 92 -16.02 -8.72 17.01
C THR A 92 -17.18 -8.50 17.98
N PRO A 93 -17.51 -9.45 18.86
CA PRO A 93 -16.78 -10.69 19.12
C PRO A 93 -16.91 -11.71 17.98
N LEU A 94 -15.98 -12.65 17.91
CA LEU A 94 -15.96 -13.71 16.88
C LEU A 94 -16.93 -14.83 17.27
N ASP A 95 -18.22 -14.57 17.24
CA ASP A 95 -19.30 -15.44 17.71
C ASP A 95 -20.06 -16.17 16.59
N PHE A 96 -19.63 -16.02 15.33
CA PHE A 96 -20.26 -16.69 14.20
C PHE A 96 -20.05 -18.20 14.28
N SER A 97 -21.12 -18.95 14.03
CA SER A 97 -21.00 -20.36 13.66
C SER A 97 -20.22 -20.50 12.33
N ASP A 98 -19.68 -21.68 12.06
CA ASP A 98 -18.98 -21.96 10.80
C ASP A 98 -19.82 -21.60 9.57
N VAL A 99 -21.13 -21.89 9.62
CA VAL A 99 -22.07 -21.57 8.53
C VAL A 99 -22.20 -20.06 8.34
N GLN A 100 -22.30 -19.31 9.44
CA GLN A 100 -22.37 -17.84 9.39
C GLN A 100 -21.06 -17.21 8.90
N ALA A 101 -19.91 -17.71 9.35
CA ALA A 101 -18.60 -17.25 8.91
C ALA A 101 -18.40 -17.49 7.39
N LEU A 102 -18.81 -18.66 6.90
CA LEU A 102 -18.79 -18.96 5.47
C LEU A 102 -19.75 -18.06 4.70
N SER A 103 -21.01 -17.95 5.12
CA SER A 103 -22.00 -17.14 4.39
C SER A 103 -21.59 -15.66 4.34
N TYR A 104 -21.11 -15.12 5.46
CA TYR A 104 -20.59 -13.75 5.55
C TYR A 104 -19.44 -13.54 4.57
N THR A 105 -18.45 -14.42 4.58
CA THR A 105 -17.26 -14.30 3.71
C THR A 105 -17.64 -14.45 2.23
N ARG A 106 -18.52 -15.39 1.90
CA ARG A 106 -18.96 -15.64 0.51
C ARG A 106 -19.75 -14.47 -0.05
N GLU A 107 -20.65 -13.88 0.74
CA GLU A 107 -21.37 -12.66 0.36
C GLU A 107 -20.41 -11.53 -0.02
N LYS A 108 -19.36 -11.30 0.78
CA LYS A 108 -18.34 -10.27 0.50
C LYS A 108 -17.47 -10.61 -0.71
N ILE A 109 -17.08 -11.87 -0.88
CA ILE A 109 -16.35 -12.35 -2.06
C ILE A 109 -17.17 -12.11 -3.33
N ASP A 110 -18.47 -12.41 -3.32
CA ASP A 110 -19.35 -12.23 -4.47
C ASP A 110 -19.58 -10.75 -4.78
N ALA A 111 -19.73 -9.92 -3.75
CA ALA A 111 -19.80 -8.46 -3.91
C ALA A 111 -18.51 -7.90 -4.52
N ALA A 112 -17.36 -8.31 -4.00
CA ALA A 112 -16.05 -7.94 -4.54
C ALA A 112 -15.90 -8.38 -5.99
N ALA A 113 -16.28 -9.62 -6.31
CA ALA A 113 -16.12 -10.21 -7.64
C ALA A 113 -16.90 -9.41 -8.69
N LYS A 114 -18.10 -8.93 -8.33
CA LYS A 114 -18.91 -8.05 -9.19
C LYS A 114 -18.24 -6.69 -9.40
N SER A 115 -17.69 -6.08 -8.36
CA SER A 115 -17.09 -4.74 -8.46
C SER A 115 -15.73 -4.72 -9.16
N ILE A 116 -14.86 -5.70 -8.92
CA ILE A 116 -13.51 -5.75 -9.50
C ILE A 116 -13.41 -6.61 -10.77
N GLY A 117 -14.44 -7.41 -11.08
CA GLY A 117 -14.44 -8.29 -12.27
C GLY A 117 -13.48 -9.48 -12.17
N ARG A 118 -13.01 -9.83 -10.97
CA ARG A 118 -12.06 -10.92 -10.71
C ARG A 118 -12.78 -12.13 -10.13
N ARG A 119 -12.37 -13.33 -10.54
CA ARG A 119 -12.82 -14.57 -9.90
C ARG A 119 -11.89 -14.91 -8.73
N PHE A 120 -12.49 -15.19 -7.58
CA PHE A 120 -11.77 -15.66 -6.39
C PHE A 120 -11.91 -17.17 -6.23
N ARG A 121 -10.80 -17.86 -6.01
CA ARG A 121 -10.77 -19.31 -5.73
C ARG A 121 -10.21 -19.52 -4.34
N ILE A 122 -11.10 -19.45 -3.35
CA ILE A 122 -10.79 -19.64 -1.93
C ILE A 122 -11.64 -20.81 -1.44
N SER A 123 -11.04 -21.79 -0.78
CA SER A 123 -11.76 -22.95 -0.22
C SER A 123 -12.44 -22.60 1.10
N ASP A 124 -13.56 -23.26 1.39
CA ASP A 124 -14.29 -23.09 2.66
C ASP A 124 -13.39 -23.42 3.87
N GLU A 125 -12.56 -24.46 3.73
CA GLU A 125 -11.57 -24.83 4.74
C GLU A 125 -10.57 -23.70 5.04
N THR A 126 -10.18 -22.91 4.03
CA THR A 126 -9.28 -21.77 4.25
C THR A 126 -9.98 -20.64 5.00
N ILE A 127 -11.26 -20.40 4.69
CA ILE A 127 -12.07 -19.38 5.36
C ILE A 127 -12.28 -19.76 6.83
N LEU A 128 -12.72 -20.99 7.10
CA LEU A 128 -12.98 -21.47 8.46
C LEU A 128 -11.70 -21.53 9.30
N ARG A 129 -10.60 -22.00 8.73
CA ARG A 129 -9.30 -22.02 9.43
C ARG A 129 -8.86 -20.60 9.80
N HIS A 130 -8.98 -19.64 8.88
CA HIS A 130 -8.66 -18.24 9.19
C HIS A 130 -9.58 -17.69 10.28
N TYR A 131 -10.88 -17.90 10.17
CA TYR A 131 -11.86 -17.41 11.14
C TYR A 131 -11.56 -17.91 12.56
N ARG A 132 -11.35 -19.22 12.71
CA ARG A 132 -11.12 -19.88 14.01
C ARG A 132 -9.78 -19.50 14.63
N ASN A 133 -8.71 -19.45 13.83
CA ASN A 133 -7.37 -19.24 14.36
C ASN A 133 -7.03 -17.75 14.48
N ARG A 134 -7.48 -16.93 13.53
CA ARG A 134 -7.03 -15.55 13.34
C ARG A 134 -8.13 -14.60 12.86
N GLY A 135 -9.38 -14.80 13.28
CA GLY A 135 -10.50 -13.95 12.86
C GLY A 135 -10.35 -12.46 13.22
N ILE A 136 -9.47 -12.13 14.18
CA ILE A 136 -9.11 -10.74 14.52
C ILE A 136 -8.21 -10.08 13.45
N MET A 137 -7.53 -10.88 12.64
CA MET A 137 -6.70 -10.43 11.52
C MET A 137 -7.55 -10.33 10.26
N PRO A 138 -7.27 -9.34 9.39
CA PRO A 138 -7.93 -9.24 8.10
C PRO A 138 -7.72 -10.50 7.26
N PHE A 139 -8.79 -11.02 6.67
CA PHE A 139 -8.75 -12.11 5.72
C PHE A 139 -8.54 -11.58 4.30
N GLU A 140 -7.36 -11.82 3.74
CA GLU A 140 -7.01 -11.31 2.41
C GLU A 140 -7.62 -12.15 1.28
N ILE A 141 -8.36 -11.49 0.39
CA ILE A 141 -9.02 -12.14 -0.76
C ILE A 141 -8.38 -11.76 -2.10
N ALA A 142 -7.70 -10.60 -2.18
CA ALA A 142 -7.03 -10.15 -3.39
C ALA A 142 -5.74 -9.40 -3.04
N GLN A 143 -4.65 -9.72 -3.75
CA GLN A 143 -3.39 -8.97 -3.68
C GLN A 143 -3.20 -8.13 -4.93
N ASN A 144 -2.52 -6.99 -4.75
CA ASN A 144 -2.05 -6.10 -5.81
C ASN A 144 -3.14 -5.72 -6.81
N LEU A 145 -4.19 -5.08 -6.30
CA LEU A 145 -5.23 -4.48 -7.12
C LEU A 145 -4.61 -3.53 -8.14
N SER A 146 -5.06 -3.63 -9.38
CA SER A 146 -4.81 -2.64 -10.41
C SER A 146 -5.46 -1.31 -10.04
N GLN A 147 -4.99 -0.22 -10.67
CA GLN A 147 -5.57 1.10 -10.45
C GLN A 147 -7.09 1.08 -10.73
N GLN A 148 -7.52 0.44 -11.82
CA GLN A 148 -8.94 0.35 -12.16
C GLN A 148 -9.74 -0.41 -11.10
N GLU A 149 -9.24 -1.55 -10.61
CA GLU A 149 -9.91 -2.32 -9.57
C GLU A 149 -10.03 -1.52 -8.27
N TYR A 150 -8.97 -0.81 -7.87
CA TYR A 150 -8.97 0.06 -6.69
C TYR A 150 -10.00 1.19 -6.80
N GLU A 151 -10.01 1.90 -7.94
CA GLU A 151 -10.94 3.00 -8.20
C GLU A 151 -12.41 2.54 -8.17
N ASN A 152 -12.69 1.33 -8.66
CA ASN A 152 -14.04 0.77 -8.64
C ASN A 152 -14.57 0.47 -7.24
N ILE A 153 -13.69 0.20 -6.26
CA ILE A 153 -14.10 -0.23 -4.92
C ILE A 153 -13.92 0.85 -3.85
N LYS A 154 -12.96 1.77 -3.99
CA LYS A 154 -12.55 2.68 -2.90
C LYS A 154 -13.69 3.48 -2.25
N GLY A 155 -14.77 3.76 -2.99
CA GLY A 155 -15.94 4.51 -2.49
C GLY A 155 -17.19 3.67 -2.22
N ALA A 156 -17.16 2.36 -2.45
CA ALA A 156 -18.34 1.49 -2.40
C ALA A 156 -18.06 0.15 -1.70
N LEU A 157 -17.11 0.12 -0.75
CA LEU A 157 -16.80 -1.09 0.01
C LEU A 157 -17.95 -1.43 0.95
N PRO A 158 -18.49 -2.66 0.90
CA PRO A 158 -19.43 -3.13 1.91
C PRO A 158 -18.81 -3.09 3.31
N ALA A 159 -19.67 -2.95 4.33
CA ALA A 159 -19.23 -3.05 5.72
C ALA A 159 -18.47 -4.36 5.96
N GLY A 160 -17.37 -4.27 6.71
CA GLY A 160 -16.48 -5.40 6.97
C GLY A 160 -15.49 -5.70 5.86
N MET A 161 -15.46 -4.93 4.77
CA MET A 161 -14.36 -4.97 3.80
C MET A 161 -13.49 -3.72 3.93
N MET A 162 -12.20 -3.87 3.68
CA MET A 162 -11.29 -2.73 3.57
C MET A 162 -10.24 -2.96 2.50
N VAL A 163 -9.70 -1.86 1.98
CA VAL A 163 -8.50 -1.89 1.15
C VAL A 163 -7.30 -1.54 2.02
N ARG A 164 -6.32 -2.44 2.04
CA ARG A 164 -5.10 -2.28 2.82
C ARG A 164 -3.96 -1.81 1.92
N PRO A 165 -3.34 -0.64 2.19
CA PRO A 165 -2.11 -0.25 1.52
C PRO A 165 -0.95 -1.13 1.97
N ILE A 166 -0.18 -1.65 1.03
CA ILE A 166 1.06 -2.40 1.25
C ILE A 166 2.15 -1.89 0.31
N TYR A 167 3.41 -2.00 0.72
CA TYR A 167 4.54 -1.72 -0.15
C TYR A 167 4.95 -2.98 -0.90
N VAL A 168 5.02 -2.89 -2.22
CA VAL A 168 5.55 -3.97 -3.08
C VAL A 168 6.82 -3.50 -3.78
N ARG A 169 7.79 -4.40 -3.88
CA ARG A 169 9.05 -4.12 -4.57
C ARG A 169 8.84 -4.10 -6.09
N ILE A 170 9.38 -3.09 -6.77
CA ILE A 170 9.38 -2.99 -8.23
C ILE A 170 10.78 -2.68 -8.74
N TYR A 171 11.05 -3.13 -9.97
CA TYR A 171 12.34 -2.98 -10.66
C TYR A 171 12.08 -2.20 -11.96
N PRO A 172 12.19 -0.85 -11.97
CA PRO A 172 11.77 -0.01 -13.09
C PRO A 172 12.44 -0.36 -14.42
N ASN A 173 13.70 -0.79 -14.39
CA ASN A 173 14.48 -1.16 -15.57
C ASN A 173 14.27 -2.62 -16.02
N GLY A 174 13.34 -3.34 -15.40
CA GLY A 174 12.98 -4.71 -15.74
C GLY A 174 14.17 -5.67 -15.69
N LYS A 175 14.56 -6.18 -16.86
CA LYS A 175 15.61 -7.21 -16.97
C LYS A 175 17.03 -6.64 -16.91
N ILE A 176 17.20 -5.34 -17.06
CA ILE A 176 18.52 -4.70 -17.09
C ILE A 176 19.17 -4.86 -15.71
N ALA A 177 20.40 -5.39 -15.69
CA ALA A 177 21.16 -5.68 -14.47
C ALA A 177 20.41 -6.58 -13.46
N GLY A 178 19.42 -7.38 -13.90
CA GLY A 178 18.59 -8.17 -12.99
C GLY A 178 19.36 -9.17 -12.12
N GLN A 179 20.46 -9.75 -12.63
CA GLN A 179 21.34 -10.62 -11.85
C GLN A 179 22.17 -9.86 -10.80
N ILE A 180 22.50 -8.59 -11.09
CA ILE A 180 23.25 -7.75 -10.17
C ILE A 180 22.31 -7.22 -9.10
N VAL A 181 21.20 -6.60 -9.48
CA VAL A 181 20.20 -6.04 -8.55
C VAL A 181 19.55 -7.17 -7.73
N GLY A 182 19.23 -8.28 -8.37
CA GLY A 182 18.51 -9.40 -7.76
C GLY A 182 17.02 -9.13 -7.61
N TYR A 183 16.38 -9.88 -6.70
CA TYR A 183 14.97 -9.72 -6.40
C TYR A 183 14.64 -10.06 -4.95
N THR A 184 13.44 -9.69 -4.52
CA THR A 184 12.88 -9.98 -3.20
C THR A 184 11.89 -11.14 -3.27
N GLY A 185 11.81 -11.93 -2.21
CA GLY A 185 10.79 -12.97 -2.02
C GLY A 185 10.20 -12.91 -0.61
N LYS A 186 9.07 -13.57 -0.39
CA LYS A 186 8.50 -13.69 0.97
C LYS A 186 9.49 -14.42 1.87
N THR A 187 9.70 -13.96 3.11
CA THR A 187 10.66 -14.56 4.06
C THR A 187 10.30 -16.03 4.37
N GLY A 188 9.00 -16.32 4.45
CA GLY A 188 8.51 -17.68 4.69
C GLY A 188 7.05 -17.88 4.31
N ARG A 189 6.49 -19.00 4.79
CA ARG A 189 5.05 -19.24 4.71
C ARG A 189 4.36 -18.31 5.70
N ASN A 190 3.29 -17.65 5.25
CA ASN A 190 2.44 -16.88 6.16
C ASN A 190 1.96 -17.80 7.29
N PRO A 191 1.96 -17.35 8.55
CA PRO A 191 1.39 -18.15 9.63
C PRO A 191 -0.06 -18.50 9.31
N ASP A 192 -0.54 -19.57 9.92
CA ASP A 192 -1.90 -20.09 9.76
C ASP A 192 -2.48 -20.61 11.10
N GLY A 193 -1.68 -20.55 12.17
CA GLY A 193 -2.06 -20.84 13.56
C GLY A 193 -2.71 -19.65 14.25
N VAL A 194 -2.81 -19.72 15.59
CA VAL A 194 -3.35 -18.62 16.41
C VAL A 194 -2.42 -17.41 16.35
N VAL A 195 -2.99 -16.20 16.30
CA VAL A 195 -2.23 -14.94 16.27
C VAL A 195 -1.35 -14.82 17.50
N ASP A 196 -0.06 -14.56 17.28
CA ASP A 196 0.90 -14.27 18.35
C ASP A 196 1.28 -12.79 18.36
N ASN A 197 1.82 -12.32 19.47
CA ASN A 197 2.41 -10.98 19.55
C ASN A 197 3.65 -10.90 18.65
N HIS A 198 3.85 -9.73 18.05
CA HIS A 198 4.88 -9.43 17.07
C HIS A 198 4.78 -10.25 15.78
N GLU A 199 3.63 -10.88 15.51
CA GLU A 199 3.33 -11.37 14.16
C GLU A 199 3.12 -10.19 13.21
N THR A 200 3.62 -10.30 11.99
CA THR A 200 3.47 -9.26 10.98
C THR A 200 2.05 -9.20 10.42
N LEU A 201 1.53 -7.98 10.25
CA LEU A 201 0.19 -7.74 9.68
C LEU A 201 0.06 -8.26 8.24
N TRP A 202 1.17 -8.31 7.51
CA TRP A 202 1.27 -8.88 6.17
C TRP A 202 2.66 -9.48 5.97
N PRO A 203 2.83 -10.37 4.98
CA PRO A 203 4.07 -11.11 4.82
C PRO A 203 5.24 -10.18 4.55
N GLU A 204 6.32 -10.39 5.29
CA GLU A 204 7.60 -9.74 5.02
C GLU A 204 8.24 -10.26 3.74
N THR A 205 9.15 -9.43 3.22
CA THR A 205 9.98 -9.78 2.07
C THR A 205 11.45 -9.59 2.39
N GLU A 206 12.25 -10.56 1.98
CA GLU A 206 13.70 -10.55 2.07
C GLU A 206 14.33 -10.58 0.68
N GLY A 207 15.54 -10.05 0.57
CA GLY A 207 16.35 -10.16 -0.64
C GLY A 207 16.81 -11.60 -0.88
N ARG A 208 16.55 -12.12 -2.08
CA ARG A 208 16.83 -13.52 -2.46
C ARG A 208 18.09 -13.67 -3.31
N GLU A 209 18.49 -12.62 -4.02
CA GLU A 209 19.66 -12.63 -4.91
C GLU A 209 20.26 -11.21 -5.01
N GLY A 210 21.48 -11.11 -5.53
CA GLY A 210 22.10 -9.84 -5.95
C GLY A 210 22.30 -8.83 -4.81
N LEU A 211 22.17 -7.55 -5.14
CA LEU A 211 22.24 -6.44 -4.20
C LEU A 211 21.10 -6.48 -3.17
N GLU A 212 19.91 -6.94 -3.56
CA GLU A 212 18.78 -7.11 -2.64
C GLU A 212 19.14 -8.05 -1.48
N GLN A 213 19.81 -9.18 -1.77
CA GLN A 213 20.27 -10.10 -0.74
C GLN A 213 21.50 -9.57 0.01
N THR A 214 22.49 -9.07 -0.73
CA THR A 214 23.77 -8.60 -0.16
C THR A 214 23.56 -7.49 0.85
N PHE A 215 22.62 -6.58 0.56
CA PHE A 215 22.30 -5.44 1.41
C PHE A 215 20.96 -5.62 2.15
N ASN A 216 20.49 -6.85 2.34
CA ASN A 216 19.17 -7.10 2.94
C ASN A 216 19.02 -6.44 4.31
N GLU A 217 20.05 -6.48 5.16
CA GLU A 217 20.02 -5.86 6.49
C GLU A 217 19.84 -4.35 6.42
N MET A 218 20.57 -3.67 5.52
CA MET A 218 20.42 -2.22 5.31
C MET A 218 19.07 -1.87 4.69
N LEU A 219 18.61 -2.70 3.74
CA LEU A 219 17.40 -2.46 2.96
C LEU A 219 16.11 -2.72 3.73
N THR A 220 16.08 -3.61 4.73
CA THR A 220 14.81 -4.07 5.34
C THR A 220 14.08 -3.00 6.15
N GLY A 221 14.82 -2.10 6.82
CA GLY A 221 14.22 -1.11 7.73
C GLY A 221 13.85 -1.74 9.08
N LYS A 222 13.06 -1.01 9.89
CA LYS A 222 12.57 -1.49 11.20
C LYS A 222 11.05 -1.47 11.25
N HIS A 223 10.46 -2.55 11.73
CA HIS A 223 9.01 -2.65 11.84
C HIS A 223 8.43 -1.59 12.76
N GLY A 224 7.23 -1.15 12.41
CA GLY A 224 6.37 -0.42 13.33
C GLY A 224 5.60 -1.39 14.22
N GLU A 225 4.93 -0.84 15.23
CA GLU A 225 4.11 -1.60 16.17
C GLU A 225 2.66 -1.14 16.11
N TYR A 226 1.76 -2.10 15.99
CA TYR A 226 0.32 -1.91 15.87
C TYR A 226 -0.41 -2.61 17.00
N LYS A 227 -1.15 -1.85 17.80
CA LYS A 227 -1.85 -2.35 18.98
C LYS A 227 -3.32 -2.56 18.70
N LEU A 228 -3.79 -3.77 18.98
CA LEU A 228 -5.21 -4.09 19.07
C LEU A 228 -5.57 -4.35 20.54
N THR A 229 -6.62 -3.70 21.03
CA THR A 229 -7.12 -3.90 22.41
C THR A 229 -8.57 -4.34 22.35
N PHE A 230 -8.88 -5.39 23.11
CA PHE A 230 -10.21 -5.99 23.22
C PHE A 230 -10.72 -5.88 24.65
N ASP A 231 -12.03 -5.71 24.80
CA ASP A 231 -12.69 -5.73 26.10
C ASP A 231 -12.88 -7.16 26.62
N LYS A 232 -13.48 -7.27 27.81
CA LYS A 232 -13.81 -8.56 28.45
C LYS A 232 -14.82 -9.42 27.67
N ASP A 233 -15.56 -8.82 26.74
CA ASP A 233 -16.57 -9.48 25.91
C ASP A 233 -16.02 -9.75 24.49
N ASP A 234 -14.69 -9.67 24.31
CA ASP A 234 -13.98 -9.85 23.03
C ASP A 234 -14.35 -8.87 21.91
N ARG A 235 -14.91 -7.71 22.25
CA ARG A 235 -15.12 -6.62 21.29
C ARG A 235 -13.85 -5.81 21.15
N LYS A 236 -13.45 -5.49 19.92
CA LYS A 236 -12.32 -4.60 19.65
C LYS A 236 -12.67 -3.20 20.12
N THR A 237 -11.97 -2.71 21.14
CA THR A 237 -12.17 -1.37 21.73
C THR A 237 -11.24 -0.34 21.12
N SER A 238 -10.00 -0.73 20.78
CA SER A 238 -9.01 0.20 20.25
C SER A 238 -8.09 -0.49 19.23
N GLU A 239 -7.71 0.28 18.22
CA GLU A 239 -6.78 -0.10 17.17
C GLU A 239 -5.87 1.11 16.90
N LYS A 240 -4.56 0.99 17.17
CA LYS A 240 -3.64 2.14 17.12
C LYS A 240 -2.24 1.73 16.66
N LEU A 241 -1.69 2.50 15.72
CA LEU A 241 -0.25 2.49 15.43
C LEU A 241 0.50 3.15 16.60
N ILE A 242 1.25 2.36 17.37
CA ILE A 242 2.06 2.87 18.49
C ILE A 242 3.33 3.51 17.93
N THR A 243 4.05 2.73 17.11
CA THR A 243 5.35 3.10 16.56
C THR A 243 5.26 2.99 15.05
N PRO A 244 5.50 4.06 14.29
CA PRO A 244 5.54 3.97 12.83
C PRO A 244 6.77 3.17 12.37
N PRO A 245 6.68 2.42 11.24
CA PRO A 245 7.83 1.73 10.70
C PRO A 245 8.90 2.71 10.19
N GLU A 246 10.17 2.36 10.36
CA GLU A 246 11.31 3.12 9.84
C GLU A 246 11.79 2.50 8.51
N PRO A 247 11.87 3.29 7.42
CA PRO A 247 12.35 2.79 6.13
C PRO A 247 13.79 2.29 6.21
N GLY A 248 14.12 1.30 5.37
CA GLY A 248 15.50 0.86 5.18
C GLY A 248 16.38 1.93 4.52
N TYR A 249 17.69 1.77 4.65
CA TYR A 249 18.68 2.64 4.01
C TYR A 249 18.74 2.43 2.52
N ASN A 250 18.90 3.53 1.78
CA ASN A 250 19.17 3.46 0.35
C ASN A 250 20.62 3.02 0.10
N VAL A 251 20.82 2.30 -0.99
CA VAL A 251 22.11 1.80 -1.48
C VAL A 251 22.35 2.17 -2.94
#